data_AF-C0NTU8-F1
#
_entry.id   AF-C0NTU8-F1
#
_cell.length_a   1.000
_cell.length_b   1.000
_cell.length_c   1.000
_cell.angle_alpha   90.00
_cell.angle_beta   90.00
_cell.angle_gamma   90.00
#
_symmetry.space_group_name_H-M   'P 1'
#
loop_
_entity.id
_entity.type
_entity.pdbx_description
1 polymer ?
#
loop_
_entity_poly.entity_id
_entity_poly.type
_entity_poly.pdbx_seq_one_letter_code
_entity_poly.pdbx_strand_id
1 'polypeptide(L)'
;MSANLLRFYFNIDFVQPNYEVQREIRDAQQNWYPPTEPDAVSLVATTGWRKWELGSITQAQVSGGNNFRECSLFYDSERDHFLGVPLNCKKRSVGQEIKTRDARYGWRRLTFKHPEPINNGNHISVLDFDAPYNVLAAPGSPRWMPELMPQTYDYNDLDENVFGNTALAGNLALLIGLAAFSGPFPEHGPDVELTVEAIRAFRPPNWVPHGMRSRRVHSRGVIVSIKSIGSNDASLDKWSQGHFGALINP
;
A
#
# COMPACT_ATOMS: atom_id res chain seq x y z
N MET A 1 4.42 23.54 -0.92
CA MET A 1 5.45 22.66 -0.32
C MET A 1 6.24 21.99 -1.44
N SER A 2 7.57 21.86 -1.33
CA SER A 2 8.38 21.35 -2.45
C SER A 2 8.24 19.82 -2.60
N ALA A 3 7.20 19.40 -3.31
CA ALA A 3 7.08 18.03 -3.83
C ALA A 3 8.35 17.61 -4.62
N ASN A 4 9.18 18.57 -5.05
CA ASN A 4 10.53 18.38 -5.62
C ASN A 4 11.47 17.49 -4.77
N LEU A 5 11.18 17.27 -3.48
CA LEU A 5 12.00 16.41 -2.61
C LEU A 5 11.51 14.95 -2.52
N LEU A 6 10.27 14.67 -2.93
CA LEU A 6 9.77 13.30 -2.95
C LEU A 6 10.28 12.62 -4.22
N ARG A 7 11.24 11.72 -4.04
CA ARG A 7 11.79 10.88 -5.10
C ARG A 7 12.37 9.62 -4.49
N PHE A 8 12.13 8.50 -5.13
CA PHE A 8 12.56 7.19 -4.65
C PHE A 8 12.59 6.20 -5.79
N TYR A 9 13.36 5.12 -5.64
CA TYR A 9 13.19 3.95 -6.48
C TYR A 9 12.15 3.03 -5.87
N PHE A 10 11.37 2.37 -6.71
CA PHE A 10 10.45 1.33 -6.29
C PHE A 10 10.53 0.11 -7.20
N ASN A 11 10.23 -1.06 -6.65
CA ASN A 11 9.97 -2.28 -7.39
C ASN A 11 8.71 -2.94 -6.82
N ILE A 12 7.87 -3.48 -7.69
CA ILE A 12 6.66 -4.21 -7.32
C ILE A 12 6.75 -5.59 -7.93
N ASP A 13 6.77 -6.60 -7.06
CA ASP A 13 6.62 -7.99 -7.45
C ASP A 13 5.14 -8.37 -7.26
N PHE A 14 4.49 -8.75 -8.34
CA PHE A 14 3.12 -9.27 -8.33
C PHE A 14 3.17 -10.74 -7.98
N VAL A 15 2.39 -11.15 -6.99
CA VAL A 15 2.50 -12.47 -6.40
C VAL A 15 1.14 -13.13 -6.20
N GLN A 16 1.19 -14.45 -6.04
CA GLN A 16 0.05 -15.28 -5.72
C GLN A 16 0.44 -16.39 -4.73
N PRO A 17 -0.52 -16.90 -3.95
CA PRO A 17 -0.31 -18.11 -3.17
C PRO A 17 0.00 -19.30 -4.07
N ASN A 18 0.90 -20.16 -3.60
CA ASN A 18 1.07 -21.51 -4.10
C ASN A 18 0.48 -22.50 -3.10
N TYR A 19 -0.78 -22.88 -3.34
CA TYR A 19 -1.52 -23.77 -2.44
C TYR A 19 -1.05 -25.24 -2.46
N GLU A 20 -0.18 -25.61 -3.41
CA GLU A 20 0.51 -26.91 -3.39
C GLU A 20 1.62 -26.95 -2.33
N VAL A 21 2.23 -25.79 -2.03
CA VAL A 21 3.29 -25.64 -1.01
C VAL A 21 2.69 -25.43 0.37
N GLN A 22 1.76 -24.47 0.51
CA GLN A 22 1.03 -24.23 1.75
C GLN A 22 -0.45 -24.16 1.46
N ARG A 23 -1.21 -25.10 2.01
CA ARG A 23 -2.68 -25.08 1.90
C ARG A 23 -3.24 -23.76 2.41
N GLU A 24 -4.37 -23.38 1.83
CA GLU A 24 -5.12 -22.20 2.24
C GLU A 24 -5.32 -22.13 3.77
N ILE A 25 -5.06 -20.95 4.33
CA ILE A 25 -5.14 -20.71 5.76
C ILE A 25 -6.47 -20.02 6.05
N ARG A 26 -7.26 -20.61 6.95
CA ARG A 26 -8.47 -20.00 7.48
C ARG A 26 -8.45 -20.00 9.00
N ASP A 27 -8.97 -18.93 9.61
CA ASP A 27 -9.17 -18.88 11.06
C ASP A 27 -10.44 -19.64 11.50
N ALA A 28 -10.74 -19.61 12.80
CA ALA A 28 -11.92 -20.28 13.36
C ALA A 28 -13.25 -19.75 12.80
N GLN A 29 -13.27 -18.50 12.33
CA GLN A 29 -14.42 -17.86 11.69
C GLN A 29 -14.42 -18.07 10.17
N GLN A 30 -13.55 -18.93 9.66
CA GLN A 30 -13.36 -19.21 8.23
C GLN A 30 -12.81 -18.02 7.43
N ASN A 31 -12.24 -16.99 8.07
CA ASN A 31 -11.65 -15.89 7.33
C ASN A 31 -10.34 -16.33 6.68
N TRP A 32 -10.17 -16.00 5.40
CA TRP A 32 -8.95 -16.25 4.65
C TRP A 32 -7.75 -15.41 5.14
N TYR A 33 -6.56 -16.02 5.11
CA TYR A 33 -5.28 -15.33 5.31
C TYR A 33 -4.26 -15.71 4.22
N PRO A 34 -3.34 -14.80 3.87
CA PRO A 34 -2.28 -15.10 2.92
C PRO A 34 -1.28 -16.12 3.49
N PRO A 35 -0.48 -16.77 2.62
CA PRO A 35 0.57 -17.70 3.04
C PRO A 35 1.53 -17.08 4.04
N THR A 36 2.03 -17.91 4.96
CA THR A 36 3.02 -17.48 5.96
C THR A 36 4.44 -17.88 5.60
N GLU A 37 4.60 -18.84 4.70
CA GLU A 37 5.92 -19.34 4.29
C GLU A 37 6.41 -18.71 2.98
N PRO A 38 7.72 -18.41 2.86
CA PRO A 38 8.25 -17.71 1.69
C PRO A 38 8.11 -18.46 0.35
N ASP A 39 8.26 -19.78 0.38
CA ASP A 39 8.15 -20.68 -0.77
C ASP A 39 6.69 -20.91 -1.21
N ALA A 40 5.73 -20.61 -0.34
CA ALA A 40 4.30 -20.61 -0.65
C ALA A 40 3.82 -19.35 -1.40
N VAL A 41 4.73 -18.47 -1.82
CA VAL A 41 4.41 -17.24 -2.57
C VAL A 41 5.13 -17.23 -3.91
N SER A 42 4.36 -17.38 -4.99
CA SER A 42 4.86 -17.42 -6.37
C SER A 42 4.90 -16.04 -7.01
N LEU A 43 5.94 -15.77 -7.80
CA LEU A 43 6.03 -14.55 -8.62
C LEU A 43 5.17 -14.73 -9.88
N VAL A 44 4.35 -13.74 -10.19
CA VAL A 44 3.56 -13.66 -11.43
C VAL A 44 4.23 -12.72 -12.42
N ALA A 45 4.59 -11.51 -11.96
CA ALA A 45 5.22 -10.49 -12.77
C ALA A 45 6.01 -9.53 -11.88
N THR A 46 6.80 -8.64 -12.47
CA THR A 46 7.54 -7.60 -11.75
C THR A 46 7.62 -6.34 -12.59
N THR A 47 7.56 -5.18 -11.94
CA THR A 47 7.85 -3.89 -12.61
C THR A 47 9.31 -3.76 -13.01
N GLY A 48 10.20 -4.53 -12.38
CA GLY A 48 11.59 -4.15 -12.24
C GLY A 48 11.73 -2.84 -11.47
N TRP A 49 12.96 -2.40 -11.25
CA TRP A 49 13.20 -1.12 -10.61
C TRP A 49 12.73 0.04 -11.48
N ARG A 50 11.91 0.90 -10.88
CA ARG A 50 11.44 2.16 -11.44
C ARG A 50 11.89 3.30 -10.55
N LYS A 51 12.11 4.47 -11.14
CA LYS A 51 12.34 5.72 -10.42
C LYS A 51 11.03 6.49 -10.42
N TRP A 52 10.54 6.82 -9.24
CA TRP A 52 9.42 7.75 -9.08
C TRP A 52 9.97 9.16 -8.82
N GLU A 53 9.51 10.10 -9.63
CA GLU A 53 9.64 11.54 -9.44
C GLU A 53 8.28 12.19 -9.70
N LEU A 54 8.09 13.42 -9.24
CA LEU A 54 6.85 14.13 -9.46
C LEU A 54 6.52 14.19 -10.96
N GLY A 55 5.40 13.58 -11.35
CA GLY A 55 4.92 13.55 -12.73
C GLY A 55 5.66 12.57 -13.65
N SER A 56 6.59 11.76 -13.14
CA SER A 56 7.35 10.82 -13.97
C SER A 56 7.70 9.52 -13.25
N ILE A 57 7.48 8.41 -13.96
CA ILE A 57 7.99 7.09 -13.61
C ILE A 57 8.85 6.60 -14.78
N THR A 58 10.12 6.30 -14.51
CA THR A 58 11.07 5.80 -15.51
C THR A 58 11.69 4.48 -15.07
N GLN A 59 12.21 3.70 -16.02
CA GLN A 59 13.02 2.53 -15.69
C GLN A 59 14.32 2.95 -15.00
N ALA A 60 14.77 2.15 -14.04
CA ALA A 60 15.99 2.41 -13.29
C ALA A 60 16.82 1.14 -13.15
N GLN A 61 18.13 1.27 -13.27
CA GLN A 61 19.08 0.25 -12.85
C GLN A 61 19.54 0.62 -11.44
N VAL A 62 19.16 -0.20 -10.46
CA VAL A 62 19.48 0.05 -9.05
C VAL A 62 20.43 -1.05 -8.59
N SER A 63 21.59 -0.66 -8.06
CA SER A 63 22.57 -1.58 -7.52
C SER A 63 22.03 -2.36 -6.31
N GLY A 64 22.74 -3.42 -5.92
CA GLY A 64 22.48 -4.14 -4.67
C GLY A 64 22.51 -3.23 -3.43
N GLY A 65 22.08 -3.77 -2.29
CA GLY A 65 21.98 -3.05 -1.02
C GLY A 65 20.58 -3.12 -0.42
N ASN A 66 20.48 -2.65 0.83
CA ASN A 66 19.24 -2.72 1.61
C ASN A 66 18.16 -1.81 1.02
N ASN A 67 16.92 -2.29 1.10
CA ASN A 67 15.76 -1.48 0.81
C ASN A 67 15.50 -0.53 1.98
N PHE A 68 15.12 0.72 1.68
CA PHE A 68 14.66 1.68 2.70
C PHE A 68 13.41 1.14 3.39
N ARG A 69 12.50 0.56 2.61
CA ARG A 69 11.26 -0.03 3.12
C ARG A 69 10.77 -1.14 2.22
N GLU A 70 10.12 -2.14 2.81
CA GLU A 70 9.42 -3.19 2.09
C GLU A 70 8.05 -3.41 2.72
N CYS A 71 7.09 -3.87 1.91
CA CYS A 71 5.87 -4.48 2.43
C CYS A 71 5.33 -5.55 1.49
N SER A 72 4.51 -6.43 2.05
CA SER A 72 3.71 -7.38 1.28
C SER A 72 2.25 -7.10 1.57
N LEU A 73 1.43 -7.07 0.53
CA LEU A 73 0.00 -6.82 0.59
C LEU A 73 -0.74 -7.87 -0.21
N PHE A 74 -1.85 -8.35 0.32
CA PHE A 74 -2.79 -9.22 -0.37
C PHE A 74 -4.19 -8.65 -0.25
N TYR A 75 -4.98 -8.78 -1.32
CA TYR A 75 -6.38 -8.40 -1.29
C TYR A 75 -7.25 -9.61 -0.91
N ASP A 76 -8.08 -9.41 0.12
CA ASP A 76 -9.07 -10.37 0.58
C ASP A 76 -10.45 -9.88 0.15
N SER A 77 -10.98 -10.48 -0.91
CA SER A 77 -12.32 -10.14 -1.43
C SER A 77 -13.47 -10.64 -0.55
N GLU A 78 -13.24 -11.58 0.38
CA GLU A 78 -14.30 -12.11 1.24
C GLU A 78 -14.71 -11.07 2.30
N ARG A 79 -13.76 -10.20 2.68
CA ARG A 79 -13.96 -9.10 3.64
C ARG A 79 -13.75 -7.72 3.02
N ASP A 80 -13.48 -7.67 1.71
CA ASP A 80 -13.21 -6.46 0.93
C ASP A 80 -12.18 -5.53 1.58
N HIS A 81 -11.01 -6.07 1.96
CA HIS A 81 -9.91 -5.28 2.53
C HIS A 81 -8.54 -5.80 2.08
N PHE A 82 -7.48 -5.08 2.44
CA PHE A 82 -6.11 -5.54 2.28
C PHE A 82 -5.55 -6.10 3.59
N LEU A 83 -4.81 -7.20 3.48
CA LEU A 83 -3.98 -7.75 4.53
C LEU A 83 -2.50 -7.49 4.22
N GLY A 84 -1.77 -6.91 5.17
CA GLY A 84 -0.41 -6.47 4.95
C GLY A 84 0.57 -6.83 6.07
N VAL A 85 1.86 -6.87 5.72
CA VAL A 85 3.00 -6.95 6.65
C VAL A 85 4.13 -6.03 6.19
N PRO A 86 4.91 -5.43 7.12
CA PRO A 86 6.03 -4.53 6.82
C PRO A 86 7.32 -5.29 6.45
N LEU A 87 7.21 -6.30 5.58
CA LEU A 87 8.33 -7.12 5.12
C LEU A 87 8.05 -7.71 3.74
N ASN A 88 9.08 -8.24 3.08
CA ASN A 88 8.95 -9.07 1.88
C ASN A 88 8.69 -10.54 2.28
N CYS A 89 7.46 -11.02 2.07
CA CYS A 89 7.05 -12.37 2.49
C CYS A 89 7.74 -13.48 1.70
N LYS A 90 8.28 -13.20 0.50
CA LYS A 90 9.13 -14.14 -0.25
C LYS A 90 10.57 -14.27 0.29
N LYS A 91 10.99 -13.38 1.19
CA LYS A 91 12.32 -13.42 1.83
C LYS A 91 12.25 -13.84 3.30
N ARG A 92 11.13 -13.58 3.97
CA ARG A 92 10.97 -13.79 5.42
C ARG A 92 9.65 -14.47 5.72
N SER A 93 9.68 -15.52 6.55
CA SER A 93 8.48 -16.23 7.00
C SER A 93 7.67 -15.35 7.96
N VAL A 94 6.44 -15.04 7.58
CA VAL A 94 5.49 -14.32 8.45
C VAL A 94 5.16 -15.19 9.67
N GLY A 95 5.09 -16.51 9.50
CA GLY A 95 4.85 -17.46 10.58
C GLY A 95 5.96 -17.40 11.64
N GLN A 96 7.21 -17.26 11.20
CA GLN A 96 8.34 -17.09 12.11
C GLN A 96 8.32 -15.72 12.81
N GLU A 97 7.96 -14.63 12.14
CA GLU A 97 7.81 -13.31 12.77
C GLU A 97 6.74 -13.32 13.88
N ILE A 98 5.60 -13.97 13.63
CA ILE A 98 4.54 -14.15 14.63
C ILE A 98 5.08 -14.89 15.86
N LYS A 99 5.77 -16.02 15.65
CA LYS A 99 6.29 -16.86 16.74
C LYS A 99 7.39 -16.17 17.56
N THR A 100 8.28 -15.43 16.89
CA THR A 100 9.49 -14.87 17.51
C THR A 100 9.27 -13.50 18.13
N ARG A 101 8.30 -12.74 17.66
CA ARG A 101 8.08 -11.36 18.08
C ARG A 101 6.73 -11.22 18.74
N ASP A 102 5.66 -11.25 17.95
CA ASP A 102 4.28 -11.09 18.41
C ASP A 102 3.29 -11.30 17.23
N ALA A 103 2.03 -11.62 17.55
CA ALA A 103 0.95 -11.73 16.57
C ALA A 103 0.71 -10.43 15.77
N ARG A 104 1.09 -9.26 16.32
CA ARG A 104 1.04 -7.97 15.59
C ARG A 104 1.95 -7.91 14.36
N TYR A 105 2.94 -8.81 14.25
CA TYR A 105 3.81 -8.91 13.08
C TYR A 105 3.27 -9.88 12.00
N GLY A 106 2.07 -10.43 12.20
CA GLY A 106 1.36 -11.26 11.24
C GLY A 106 0.55 -10.45 10.22
N TRP A 107 -0.16 -11.17 9.34
CA TRP A 107 -1.09 -10.58 8.37
C TRP A 107 -2.22 -9.83 9.06
N ARG A 108 -2.33 -8.53 8.77
CA ARG A 108 -3.32 -7.65 9.40
C ARG A 108 -3.94 -6.69 8.41
N ARG A 109 -5.18 -6.29 8.71
CA ARG A 109 -5.85 -5.23 7.99
C ARG A 109 -5.06 -3.93 8.12
N LEU A 110 -4.96 -3.17 7.03
CA LEU A 110 -4.37 -1.83 7.07
C LEU A 110 -5.12 -0.91 8.04
N THR A 111 -4.37 0.02 8.65
CA THR A 111 -4.89 0.90 9.70
C THR A 111 -4.40 2.33 9.50
N PHE A 112 -4.98 3.27 10.25
CA PHE A 112 -4.72 4.69 10.15
C PHE A 112 -4.43 5.30 11.52
N LYS A 113 -3.53 6.27 11.52
CA LYS A 113 -3.42 7.27 12.59
C LYS A 113 -4.22 8.50 12.14
N HIS A 114 -4.92 9.14 13.07
CA HIS A 114 -5.65 10.37 12.83
C HIS A 114 -5.00 11.47 13.66
N PRO A 115 -3.96 12.16 13.15
CA PRO A 115 -3.38 13.29 13.85
C PRO A 115 -4.43 14.38 14.03
N GLU A 116 -4.44 15.01 15.20
CA GLU A 116 -5.25 16.20 15.43
C GLU A 116 -4.90 17.27 14.39
N PRO A 117 -5.90 17.88 13.73
CA PRO A 117 -5.66 18.99 12.82
C PRO A 117 -4.92 20.12 13.53
N ILE A 118 -3.81 20.59 12.96
CA ILE A 118 -3.05 21.72 13.55
C ILE A 118 -3.89 23.02 13.51
N ASN A 119 -4.92 23.11 12.64
CA ASN A 119 -5.86 24.23 12.44
C ASN A 119 -7.25 23.69 12.03
N ASN A 120 -8.21 24.55 11.61
CA ASN A 120 -9.45 24.18 10.87
C ASN A 120 -9.21 23.47 9.52
N GLY A 121 -8.09 22.76 9.36
CA GLY A 121 -7.73 22.02 8.17
C GLY A 121 -8.49 20.70 8.08
N ASN A 122 -8.48 20.11 6.89
CA ASN A 122 -9.10 18.82 6.63
C ASN A 122 -8.50 17.73 7.53
N HIS A 123 -9.34 16.78 7.95
CA HIS A 123 -8.89 15.56 8.62
C HIS A 123 -7.84 14.83 7.79
N ILE A 124 -6.77 14.33 8.40
CA ILE A 124 -5.75 13.52 7.71
C ILE A 124 -5.78 12.10 8.26
N SER A 125 -5.91 11.13 7.37
CA SER A 125 -5.72 9.71 7.66
C SER A 125 -4.30 9.31 7.26
N VAL A 126 -3.49 8.84 8.21
CA VAL A 126 -2.09 8.42 7.98
C VAL A 126 -2.02 6.89 7.99
N LEU A 127 -1.88 6.30 6.80
CA LEU A 127 -1.87 4.86 6.55
C LEU A 127 -0.62 4.15 7.11
N ASP A 128 -0.84 3.08 7.88
CA ASP A 128 0.20 2.29 8.54
C ASP A 128 -0.22 0.82 8.78
N PHE A 129 0.70 -0.03 9.25
CA PHE A 129 0.43 -1.45 9.55
C PHE A 129 -0.12 -1.69 10.97
N ASP A 130 0.26 -0.84 11.92
CA ASP A 130 -0.10 -0.98 13.34
C ASP A 130 -0.50 0.39 13.90
N ALA A 131 -1.70 0.82 13.52
CA ALA A 131 -2.30 2.06 13.97
C ALA A 131 -3.70 1.80 14.58
N PRO A 132 -4.25 2.76 15.35
CA PRO A 132 -5.43 2.50 16.18
C PRO A 132 -6.73 2.30 15.41
N TYR A 133 -6.87 2.84 14.20
CA TYR A 133 -8.15 2.90 13.48
C TYR A 133 -8.10 2.07 12.20
N ASN A 134 -9.16 1.32 11.90
CA ASN A 134 -9.29 0.53 10.66
C ASN A 134 -10.17 1.22 9.59
N VAL A 135 -10.61 2.44 9.87
CA VAL A 135 -11.43 3.30 9.01
C VAL A 135 -10.81 4.70 8.94
N LEU A 136 -11.14 5.45 7.89
CA LEU A 136 -10.70 6.83 7.68
C LEU A 136 -11.23 7.81 8.75
N ALA A 137 -10.52 8.92 8.95
CA ALA A 137 -10.89 9.98 9.91
C ALA A 137 -12.14 10.78 9.52
N ALA A 138 -12.47 10.80 8.23
CA ALA A 138 -13.62 11.45 7.61
C ALA A 138 -13.89 10.76 6.26
N PRO A 139 -15.04 10.99 5.61
CA PRO A 139 -15.34 10.35 4.33
C PRO A 139 -14.21 10.51 3.31
N GLY A 140 -13.82 9.40 2.67
CA GLY A 140 -12.84 9.40 1.59
C GLY A 140 -13.32 10.28 0.43
N SER A 141 -12.41 10.94 -0.26
CA SER A 141 -12.80 11.77 -1.41
C SER A 141 -13.32 10.91 -2.56
N PRO A 142 -14.39 11.35 -3.27
CA PRO A 142 -14.81 10.75 -4.52
C PRO A 142 -13.71 10.67 -5.59
N ARG A 143 -12.64 11.46 -5.48
CA ARG A 143 -11.54 11.49 -6.45
C ARG A 143 -10.57 10.33 -6.31
N TRP A 144 -10.30 9.88 -5.10
CA TRP A 144 -9.23 8.90 -4.87
C TRP A 144 -9.73 7.63 -4.20
N MET A 145 -10.78 7.72 -3.40
CA MET A 145 -11.31 6.58 -2.65
C MET A 145 -11.74 5.42 -3.56
N PRO A 146 -12.52 5.65 -4.65
CA PRO A 146 -13.01 4.55 -5.48
C PRO A 146 -11.90 3.70 -6.12
N GLU A 147 -10.76 4.32 -6.45
CA GLU A 147 -9.64 3.65 -7.11
C GLU A 147 -8.64 3.06 -6.12
N LEU A 148 -8.29 3.79 -5.05
CA LEU A 148 -7.21 3.40 -4.15
C LEU A 148 -7.62 2.38 -3.09
N MET A 149 -8.83 2.50 -2.53
CA MET A 149 -9.21 1.74 -1.35
C MET A 149 -10.61 1.12 -1.49
N PRO A 150 -10.81 -0.08 -0.94
CA PRO A 150 -12.13 -0.63 -0.71
C PRO A 150 -13.01 0.26 0.17
N GLN A 151 -14.33 0.22 -0.05
CA GLN A 151 -15.30 1.00 0.72
C GLN A 151 -15.30 0.62 2.21
N THR A 152 -14.85 -0.59 2.57
CA THR A 152 -14.77 -1.02 3.97
C THR A 152 -13.84 -0.16 4.81
N TYR A 153 -12.86 0.52 4.20
CA TYR A 153 -11.98 1.47 4.87
C TYR A 153 -12.60 2.86 5.03
N ASP A 154 -13.69 3.15 4.33
CA ASP A 154 -14.32 4.46 4.41
C ASP A 154 -14.83 4.73 5.82
N TYR A 155 -15.07 6.00 6.07
CA TYR A 155 -15.69 6.48 7.28
C TYR A 155 -17.02 5.76 7.55
N ASN A 156 -17.27 5.42 8.82
CA ASN A 156 -18.39 4.60 9.26
C ASN A 156 -19.42 5.37 10.10
N ASP A 157 -19.50 6.70 9.93
CA ASP A 157 -20.51 7.57 10.55
C ASP A 157 -20.59 7.50 12.07
N LEU A 158 -19.48 7.20 12.75
CA LEU A 158 -19.43 7.17 14.22
C LEU A 158 -19.63 8.56 14.87
N ASP A 159 -19.32 9.64 14.14
CA ASP A 159 -19.50 11.03 14.55
C ASP A 159 -20.38 11.76 13.51
N GLU A 160 -21.63 12.06 13.86
CA GLU A 160 -22.63 12.64 12.94
C GLU A 160 -22.23 14.00 12.32
N ASN A 161 -21.18 14.65 12.82
CA ASN A 161 -20.81 16.03 12.49
C ASN A 161 -19.46 16.18 11.76
N VAL A 162 -18.98 15.15 11.07
CA VAL A 162 -17.74 15.25 10.29
C VAL A 162 -18.01 15.93 8.94
N PHE A 163 -17.59 17.19 8.81
CA PHE A 163 -17.70 17.94 7.56
C PHE A 163 -16.49 17.72 6.65
N GLY A 164 -16.75 17.53 5.36
CA GLY A 164 -15.72 17.43 4.33
C GLY A 164 -15.15 16.03 4.17
N ASN A 165 -14.00 15.96 3.51
CA ASN A 165 -13.35 14.70 3.17
C ASN A 165 -11.96 14.63 3.80
N THR A 166 -11.52 13.41 4.13
CA THR A 166 -10.16 13.22 4.67
C THR A 166 -9.11 13.31 3.56
N ALA A 167 -7.96 13.87 3.89
CA ALA A 167 -6.75 13.72 3.11
C ALA A 167 -6.00 12.44 3.52
N LEU A 168 -5.17 11.89 2.63
CA LEU A 168 -4.41 10.68 2.85
C LEU A 168 -2.90 10.97 2.85
N ALA A 169 -2.23 10.44 3.87
CA ALA A 169 -0.78 10.32 3.96
C ALA A 169 -0.43 8.91 4.45
N GLY A 170 0.85 8.62 4.64
CA GLY A 170 1.26 7.35 5.26
C GLY A 170 2.42 6.67 4.55
N ASN A 171 2.62 5.42 4.93
CA ASN A 171 3.72 4.59 4.46
C ASN A 171 3.79 4.55 2.92
N LEU A 172 4.91 5.03 2.36
CA LEU A 172 5.09 5.10 0.89
C LEU A 172 4.97 3.73 0.21
N ALA A 173 5.45 2.65 0.83
CA ALA A 173 5.33 1.31 0.25
C ALA A 173 3.86 0.86 0.20
N LEU A 174 3.06 1.21 1.22
CA LEU A 174 1.62 0.96 1.21
C LEU A 174 0.92 1.77 0.11
N LEU A 175 1.20 3.07 0.00
CA LEU A 175 0.59 3.94 -1.00
C LEU A 175 0.90 3.47 -2.44
N ILE A 176 2.15 3.07 -2.71
CA ILE A 176 2.53 2.47 -3.99
C ILE A 176 1.84 1.12 -4.21
N GLY A 177 1.68 0.31 -3.15
CA GLY A 177 0.93 -0.94 -3.23
C GLY A 177 -0.55 -0.73 -3.57
N LEU A 178 -1.20 0.23 -2.92
CA LEU A 178 -2.59 0.62 -3.23
C LEU A 178 -2.73 1.13 -4.66
N ALA A 179 -1.80 1.97 -5.12
CA ALA A 179 -1.76 2.45 -6.50
C ALA A 179 -1.52 1.32 -7.52
N ALA A 180 -0.82 0.26 -7.14
CA ALA A 180 -0.68 -0.93 -8.00
C ALA A 180 -1.99 -1.74 -8.08
N PHE A 181 -2.77 -1.79 -7.00
CA PHE A 181 -4.09 -2.43 -6.99
C PHE A 181 -5.21 -1.59 -7.62
N SER A 182 -5.01 -0.29 -7.82
CA SER A 182 -6.02 0.57 -8.46
C SER A 182 -6.17 0.28 -9.95
N GLY A 183 -5.09 -0.16 -10.60
CA GLY A 183 -5.07 -0.55 -12.01
C GLY A 183 -5.40 -2.03 -12.27
N PRO A 184 -5.22 -2.48 -13.52
CA PRO A 184 -5.22 -3.90 -13.86
C PRO A 184 -4.12 -4.64 -13.09
N PHE A 185 -4.45 -5.83 -12.56
CA PHE A 185 -3.46 -6.75 -12.01
C PHE A 185 -2.86 -7.57 -13.16
N PRO A 186 -1.52 -7.59 -13.32
CA PRO A 186 -0.89 -8.27 -14.44
C PRO A 186 -1.02 -9.79 -14.29
N GLU A 187 -1.43 -10.45 -15.37
CA GLU A 187 -1.42 -11.92 -15.46
C GLU A 187 -0.10 -12.39 -16.10
N HIS A 188 0.47 -11.56 -16.97
CA HIS A 188 1.75 -11.78 -17.62
C HIS A 188 2.63 -10.52 -17.61
N GLY A 189 3.93 -10.69 -17.88
CA GLY A 189 4.90 -9.60 -17.88
C GLY A 189 4.52 -8.35 -18.71
N PRO A 190 3.94 -8.47 -19.92
CA PRO A 190 3.53 -7.30 -20.72
C PRO A 190 2.44 -6.43 -20.09
N ASP A 191 1.60 -6.98 -19.20
CA ASP A 191 0.49 -6.25 -18.58
C ASP A 191 0.99 -5.25 -17.52
N VAL A 192 2.24 -5.37 -17.10
CA VAL A 192 2.83 -4.59 -16.00
C VAL A 192 2.87 -3.10 -16.31
N GLU A 193 3.04 -2.70 -17.58
CA GLU A 193 3.07 -1.27 -17.93
C GLU A 193 1.70 -0.60 -17.72
N LEU A 194 0.58 -1.33 -17.78
CA LEU A 194 -0.74 -0.79 -17.43
C LEU A 194 -0.82 -0.47 -15.94
N THR A 195 -0.24 -1.31 -15.09
CA THR A 195 -0.15 -1.03 -13.66
C THR A 195 0.78 0.15 -13.39
N VAL A 196 1.92 0.24 -14.08
CA VAL A 196 2.82 1.39 -13.99
C VAL A 196 2.10 2.68 -14.38
N GLU A 197 1.25 2.63 -15.40
CA GLU A 197 0.42 3.77 -15.82
C GLU A 197 -0.60 4.17 -14.75
N ALA A 198 -1.27 3.21 -14.12
CA ALA A 198 -2.16 3.48 -12.99
C ALA A 198 -1.42 4.15 -11.82
N ILE A 199 -0.18 3.75 -11.51
CA ILE A 199 0.63 4.37 -10.46
C ILE A 199 0.97 5.84 -10.79
N ARG A 200 0.99 6.26 -12.07
CA ARG A 200 1.19 7.68 -12.44
C ARG A 200 0.05 8.61 -12.02
N ALA A 201 -1.08 8.06 -11.60
CA ALA A 201 -2.16 8.82 -10.96
C ALA A 201 -1.71 9.40 -9.61
N PHE A 202 -0.74 8.78 -8.94
CA PHE A 202 -0.13 9.33 -7.74
C PHE A 202 0.74 10.54 -8.09
N ARG A 203 0.18 11.75 -7.92
CA ARG A 203 0.82 13.03 -8.21
C ARG A 203 0.67 13.99 -7.01
N PRO A 204 1.38 13.73 -5.89
CA PRO A 204 1.28 14.56 -4.71
C PRO A 204 1.29 16.07 -5.00
N PRO A 205 0.37 16.85 -4.39
CA PRO A 205 -0.53 16.43 -3.32
C PRO A 205 -1.86 15.84 -3.81
N ASN A 206 -1.97 15.32 -5.04
CA ASN A 206 -3.22 14.82 -5.60
C ASN A 206 -3.12 13.37 -6.08
N TRP A 207 -4.28 12.72 -6.11
CA TRP A 207 -4.51 11.56 -6.96
C TRP A 207 -5.30 12.02 -8.18
N VAL A 208 -4.83 11.69 -9.38
CA VAL A 208 -5.54 12.00 -10.63
C VAL A 208 -6.22 10.71 -11.11
N PRO A 209 -7.55 10.60 -11.02
CA PRO A 209 -8.26 9.38 -11.41
C PRO A 209 -7.83 8.89 -12.78
N HIS A 210 -7.45 7.62 -12.88
CA HIS A 210 -7.01 7.04 -14.15
C HIS A 210 -8.17 6.32 -14.89
N GLY A 211 -9.31 6.09 -14.24
CA GLY A 211 -10.53 5.52 -14.84
C GLY A 211 -10.38 4.08 -15.31
N MET A 212 -9.29 3.42 -14.91
CA MET A 212 -9.03 2.04 -15.30
C MET A 212 -9.80 1.10 -14.38
N ARG A 213 -10.26 -0.03 -14.91
CA ARG A 213 -10.93 -1.04 -14.10
C ARG A 213 -9.91 -1.71 -13.18
N SER A 214 -10.01 -1.45 -11.88
CA SER A 214 -9.27 -2.21 -10.87
C SER A 214 -9.63 -3.70 -10.96
N ARG A 215 -8.60 -4.55 -10.86
CA ARG A 215 -8.76 -5.99 -10.63
C ARG A 215 -8.15 -6.34 -9.27
N ARG A 216 -8.72 -5.78 -8.19
CA ARG A 216 -8.58 -6.34 -6.83
C ARG A 216 -9.14 -7.77 -6.83
N VAL A 217 -8.31 -8.74 -7.22
CA VAL A 217 -8.67 -10.16 -7.31
C VAL A 217 -8.34 -10.83 -6.00
N HIS A 218 -9.25 -11.66 -5.50
CA HIS A 218 -9.06 -12.44 -4.28
C HIS A 218 -7.71 -13.13 -4.25
N SER A 219 -7.02 -13.08 -3.12
CA SER A 219 -5.73 -13.72 -2.87
C SER A 219 -4.57 -13.24 -3.74
N ARG A 220 -4.74 -12.25 -4.62
CA ARG A 220 -3.61 -11.65 -5.34
C ARG A 220 -2.87 -10.67 -4.44
N GLY A 221 -1.55 -10.68 -4.57
CA GLY A 221 -0.69 -9.86 -3.73
C GLY A 221 0.33 -9.05 -4.52
N VAL A 222 0.87 -8.04 -3.85
CA VAL A 222 2.03 -7.28 -4.30
C VAL A 222 3.07 -7.23 -3.19
N ILE A 223 4.33 -7.26 -3.56
CA ILE A 223 5.46 -6.98 -2.68
C ILE A 223 6.12 -5.72 -3.19
N VAL A 224 6.07 -4.66 -2.38
CA VAL A 224 6.63 -3.36 -2.72
C VAL A 224 7.96 -3.20 -2.02
N SER A 225 8.98 -2.84 -2.79
CA SER A 225 10.30 -2.49 -2.28
C SER A 225 10.60 -1.04 -2.63
N ILE A 226 11.04 -0.24 -1.67
CA ILE A 226 11.42 1.16 -1.84
C ILE A 226 12.90 1.32 -1.52
N LYS A 227 13.63 2.06 -2.36
CA LYS A 227 15.00 2.52 -2.11
C LYS A 227 15.09 4.04 -2.21
N SER A 228 15.89 4.64 -1.34
CA SER A 228 16.17 6.07 -1.38
C SER A 228 17.07 6.47 -2.55
N ILE A 229 17.05 7.76 -2.86
CA ILE A 229 17.91 8.39 -3.87
C ILE A 229 18.79 9.42 -3.18
N GLY A 230 20.11 9.20 -3.22
CA GLY A 230 21.07 10.11 -2.59
C GLY A 230 20.89 10.24 -1.09
N SER A 231 20.64 9.12 -0.40
CA SER A 231 20.47 9.04 1.06
C SER A 231 19.36 9.95 1.62
N ASN A 232 18.28 10.15 0.85
CA ASN A 232 17.13 10.95 1.27
C ASN A 232 16.17 10.22 2.24
N ASP A 233 16.63 9.19 2.96
CA ASP A 233 15.82 8.35 3.86
C ASP A 233 15.04 9.18 4.89
N ALA A 234 15.72 10.11 5.56
CA ALA A 234 15.09 10.97 6.56
C ALA A 234 13.97 11.86 5.97
N SER A 235 14.08 12.25 4.71
CA SER A 235 13.01 12.97 4.01
C SER A 235 11.85 12.04 3.66
N LEU A 236 12.11 10.82 3.20
CA LEU A 236 11.07 9.83 2.89
C LEU A 236 10.31 9.39 4.15
N ASP A 237 10.98 9.27 5.29
CA ASP A 237 10.33 8.99 6.57
C ASP A 237 9.39 10.12 7.00
N LYS A 238 9.83 11.38 6.88
CA LYS A 238 8.97 12.55 7.16
C LYS A 238 7.73 12.59 6.26
N TRP A 239 7.88 12.28 4.97
CA TRP A 239 6.73 12.11 4.07
C TRP A 239 5.80 10.99 4.53
N SER A 240 6.37 9.83 4.87
CA SER A 240 5.60 8.66 5.32
C SER A 240 4.82 8.91 6.61
N GLN A 241 5.29 9.82 7.45
CA GLN A 241 4.67 10.18 8.73
C GLN A 241 3.69 11.36 8.60
N GLY A 242 3.51 11.93 7.40
CA GLY A 242 2.63 13.08 7.18
C GLY A 242 3.19 14.41 7.70
N HIS A 243 4.48 14.50 8.02
CA HIS A 243 5.11 15.75 8.51
C HIS A 243 5.10 16.87 7.47
N PHE A 244 5.01 16.53 6.18
CA PHE A 244 4.86 17.49 5.09
C PHE A 244 3.40 17.63 4.64
N GLY A 245 2.44 17.24 5.49
CA GLY A 245 1.02 17.22 5.17
C GLY A 245 0.60 16.03 4.33
N ALA A 246 -0.55 16.17 3.65
CA ALA A 246 -1.13 15.12 2.84
C ALA A 246 -0.29 14.82 1.58
N LEU A 247 -0.21 13.53 1.24
CA LEU A 247 0.28 13.08 -0.06
C LEU A 247 -0.83 13.08 -1.10
N ILE A 248 -2.09 12.93 -0.66
CA ILE A 248 -3.28 12.95 -1.49
C ILE A 248 -4.33 13.78 -0.75
N ASN A 249 -4.64 14.96 -1.28
CA ASN A 249 -5.72 15.80 -0.81
C ASN A 249 -7.07 15.17 -1.14
N PRO A 250 -8.13 15.62 -0.46
CA PRO A 250 -9.47 15.31 -0.90
C PRO A 250 -9.81 15.93 -2.27
#